data_AF-A0A6F9Y485-F1
#
_entry.id   AF-A0A6F9Y485-F1
#
_cell.length_a   1.000
_cell.length_b   1.000
_cell.length_c   1.000
_cell.angle_alpha   90.00
_cell.angle_beta   90.00
_cell.angle_gamma   90.00
#
_symmetry.space_group_name_H-M   'P 1'
#
loop_
_entity.id
_entity.type
_entity.pdbx_description
1 polymer ?
#
loop_
_entity_poly.entity_id
_entity_poly.type
_entity_poly.pdbx_seq_one_letter_code
_entity_poly.pdbx_strand_id
1 'polypeptide(L)'
;MKFTYEDLDLSAEVAQDLTEFGPDLEVIAIYSTFPEVPNIDFVTDYLWGEPKREDFESEEEFEDAMDNYLESLETLKERKYKRMNLYELGKIIQRQAEIF
;
A
#
# COMPACT_ATOMS: atom_id res chain seq x y z
N MET A 1 12.55 14.12 15.45
CA MET A 1 11.12 14.34 15.15
C MET A 1 10.40 13.10 15.64
N LYS A 2 9.38 13.23 16.48
CA LYS A 2 8.72 12.08 17.11
C LYS A 2 7.70 11.56 16.11
N PHE A 3 7.93 10.36 15.58
CA PHE A 3 7.02 9.66 14.66
C PHE A 3 5.60 9.76 15.22
N THR A 4 4.72 10.39 14.45
CA THR A 4 3.30 10.49 14.77
C THR A 4 2.71 9.09 14.72
N TYR A 5 1.66 8.85 15.51
CA TYR A 5 1.05 7.53 15.74
C TYR A 5 0.67 6.73 14.47
N GLU A 6 0.65 7.35 13.29
CA GLU A 6 0.32 6.77 11.97
C GLU A 6 1.42 5.86 11.39
N ASP A 7 2.71 6.13 11.63
CA ASP A 7 3.80 5.30 11.06
C ASP A 7 3.99 3.95 11.80
N LEU A 8 3.62 3.91 13.08
CA LEU A 8 3.52 2.65 13.83
C LEU A 8 2.35 1.79 13.34
N ASP A 9 1.33 2.42 12.74
CA ASP A 9 0.17 1.74 12.16
C ASP A 9 0.59 1.05 10.87
N LEU A 10 1.19 1.78 9.92
CA LEU A 10 1.51 1.25 8.59
C LEU A 10 2.46 0.03 8.62
N SER A 11 3.48 0.05 9.49
CA SER A 11 4.38 -1.09 9.63
C SER A 11 3.72 -2.33 10.25
N ALA A 12 2.77 -2.11 11.17
CA ALA A 12 2.00 -3.17 11.80
C ALA A 12 0.94 -3.73 10.84
N GLU A 13 0.25 -2.87 10.09
CA GLU A 13 -0.69 -3.21 9.03
C GLU A 13 -0.03 -4.11 7.98
N VAL A 14 1.11 -3.70 7.42
CA VAL A 14 1.80 -4.50 6.41
C VAL A 14 2.31 -5.82 6.98
N ALA A 15 2.72 -5.86 8.25
CA ALA A 15 3.11 -7.12 8.90
C ALA A 15 1.91 -8.06 9.13
N GLN A 16 0.74 -7.51 9.47
CA GLN A 16 -0.49 -8.25 9.59
C GLN A 16 -0.92 -8.80 8.23
N ASP A 17 -0.96 -7.96 7.20
CA ASP A 17 -1.36 -8.38 5.85
C ASP A 17 -0.42 -9.42 5.25
N LEU A 18 0.89 -9.33 5.55
CA LEU A 18 1.86 -10.36 5.15
C LEU A 18 1.54 -11.72 5.77
N THR A 19 0.99 -11.72 6.97
CA THR A 19 0.59 -12.93 7.68
C THR A 19 -0.76 -13.45 7.16
N GLU A 20 -1.68 -12.56 6.82
CA GLU A 20 -3.05 -12.90 6.42
C GLU A 20 -3.17 -13.29 4.94
N PHE A 21 -2.58 -12.50 4.04
CA PHE A 21 -2.73 -12.64 2.59
C PHE A 21 -1.48 -13.18 1.90
N GLY A 22 -0.35 -13.18 2.60
CA GLY A 22 0.92 -13.71 2.09
C GLY A 22 1.75 -12.69 1.28
N PRO A 23 3.00 -13.07 0.97
CA PRO A 23 3.99 -12.14 0.43
C PRO A 23 3.77 -11.72 -1.04
N ASP A 24 3.05 -12.55 -1.80
CA ASP A 24 2.87 -12.39 -3.25
C ASP A 24 1.66 -11.53 -3.62
N LEU A 25 0.85 -11.13 -2.63
CA LEU A 25 -0.28 -10.22 -2.83
C LEU A 25 0.19 -8.93 -3.50
N GLU A 26 -0.49 -8.54 -4.57
CA GLU A 26 -0.23 -7.29 -5.29
C GLU A 26 -0.84 -6.10 -4.55
N VAL A 27 -0.08 -5.02 -4.45
CA VAL A 27 -0.44 -3.76 -3.79
C VAL A 27 0.09 -2.56 -4.56
N ILE A 28 -0.44 -1.38 -4.25
CA ILE A 28 0.00 -0.10 -4.78
C ILE A 28 0.53 0.76 -3.63
N ALA A 29 1.84 0.87 -3.51
CA ALA A 29 2.47 1.73 -2.51
C ALA A 29 2.35 3.21 -2.91
N ILE A 30 1.90 4.06 -1.99
CA ILE A 30 1.71 5.49 -2.16
C ILE A 30 2.86 6.23 -1.48
N TYR A 31 3.51 7.12 -2.24
CA TYR A 31 4.67 7.87 -1.80
C TYR A 31 4.34 9.34 -1.59
N SER A 32 4.90 9.89 -0.51
CA SER A 32 4.85 11.32 -0.20
C SER A 32 6.25 11.85 0.09
N THR A 33 6.47 13.14 -0.15
CA THR A 33 7.67 13.86 0.26
C THR A 33 7.35 14.81 1.40
N PHE A 34 8.27 14.95 2.34
CA PHE A 34 8.11 15.85 3.49
C PHE A 34 8.99 17.10 3.34
N PRO A 35 8.51 18.30 3.72
CA PRO A 35 9.30 19.54 3.63
C PRO A 35 10.65 19.48 4.34
N GLU A 36 10.77 18.66 5.39
CA GLU A 36 11.97 18.47 6.19
C GLU A 36 13.05 17.67 5.46
N VAL A 37 12.64 16.81 4.51
CA VAL A 37 13.49 15.90 3.73
C VAL A 37 12.99 15.83 2.28
N PRO A 38 13.01 16.95 1.52
CA PRO A 38 12.31 17.07 0.24
C PRO A 38 12.90 16.22 -0.89
N ASN A 39 14.07 15.64 -0.68
CA ASN A 39 14.78 14.79 -1.64
C ASN A 39 14.52 13.29 -1.41
N ILE A 40 13.70 12.92 -0.44
CA ILE A 40 13.40 11.54 -0.09
C ILE A 40 11.89 11.33 -0.17
N ASP A 41 11.48 10.33 -0.95
CA ASP A 41 10.11 9.85 -0.97
C ASP A 41 9.95 8.75 0.08
N PHE A 42 8.87 8.82 0.84
CA PHE A 42 8.49 7.80 1.82
C PHE A 42 7.18 7.19 1.38
N VAL A 43 7.09 5.87 1.47
CA VAL A 43 5.81 5.19 1.48
C VAL A 43 5.06 5.62 2.73
N THR A 44 3.88 6.21 2.53
CA THR A 44 3.01 6.70 3.60
C THR A 44 1.71 5.93 3.69
N ASP A 45 1.37 5.15 2.66
CA ASP A 45 0.12 4.39 2.57
C ASP A 45 0.21 3.34 1.44
N TYR A 46 -0.75 2.43 1.34
CA TYR A 46 -0.91 1.52 0.21
C TYR A 46 -2.37 1.16 -0.05
N LEU A 47 -2.65 0.74 -1.29
CA LEU A 47 -3.94 0.18 -1.69
C LEU A 47 -3.76 -1.27 -2.14
N TRP A 48 -4.85 -2.04 -2.08
CA TRP A 48 -4.92 -3.35 -2.72
C TRP A 48 -4.65 -3.23 -4.23
N GLY A 49 -4.02 -4.26 -4.78
CA GLY A 49 -3.81 -4.42 -6.21
C GLY A 49 -5.11 -4.67 -6.96
N GLU A 50 -4.97 -4.92 -8.26
CA GLU A 50 -6.11 -5.23 -9.11
C GLU A 50 -6.78 -6.54 -8.64
N PRO A 51 -8.10 -6.53 -8.39
CA PRO A 51 -8.81 -7.75 -7.99
C PRO A 51 -8.74 -8.78 -9.11
N LYS A 52 -8.57 -10.06 -8.77
CA LYS A 52 -8.58 -11.15 -9.75
C LYS A 52 -9.90 -11.88 -9.68
N ARG A 53 -10.46 -12.22 -10.84
CA ARG A 53 -11.75 -12.91 -10.92
C ARG A 53 -11.78 -14.22 -10.13
N GLU A 54 -10.65 -14.90 -10.02
CA GLU A 54 -10.51 -16.16 -9.28
C GLU A 54 -10.69 -16.02 -7.75
N ASP A 55 -10.60 -14.81 -7.23
CA ASP A 55 -10.72 -14.52 -5.79
C ASP A 55 -12.19 -14.37 -5.32
N PHE A 56 -13.17 -14.42 -6.23
CA PHE A 56 -14.59 -14.12 -5.93
C PHE A 56 -15.53 -15.26 -6.35
N GLU A 57 -16.59 -15.48 -5.56
CA GLU A 57 -17.55 -16.56 -5.79
C GLU A 57 -18.53 -16.22 -6.92
N SER A 58 -18.83 -14.94 -7.10
CA SER A 58 -19.79 -14.45 -8.11
C SER A 58 -19.20 -13.37 -9.02
N GLU A 59 -19.89 -13.13 -10.14
CA GLU A 59 -19.53 -12.01 -11.03
C GLU A 59 -19.84 -10.66 -10.39
N GLU A 60 -20.96 -10.56 -9.67
CA GLU A 60 -21.39 -9.33 -8.98
C GLU A 60 -20.36 -8.89 -7.94
N GLU A 61 -19.85 -9.81 -7.11
CA GLU A 61 -18.79 -9.50 -6.14
C GLU A 61 -17.49 -9.03 -6.81
N PHE A 62 -17.13 -9.63 -7.95
CA PHE A 62 -15.95 -9.22 -8.70
C PHE A 62 -16.13 -7.85 -9.35
N GLU A 63 -17.29 -7.58 -9.93
CA GLU A 63 -17.63 -6.28 -10.52
C GLU A 63 -17.60 -5.18 -9.45
N ASP A 64 -18.21 -5.41 -8.28
CA ASP A 64 -18.17 -4.48 -7.15
C ASP A 64 -16.74 -4.22 -6.66
N ALA A 65 -15.92 -5.27 -6.55
CA ALA A 65 -14.51 -5.12 -6.17
C ALA A 65 -13.70 -4.35 -7.22
N MET A 66 -13.96 -4.58 -8.51
CA MET A 66 -13.33 -3.87 -9.61
C MET A 66 -13.71 -2.38 -9.61
N ASP A 67 -14.98 -2.05 -9.38
CA ASP A 67 -15.44 -0.66 -9.27
C ASP A 67 -14.76 0.06 -8.10
N ASN A 68 -14.68 -0.57 -6.93
CA ASN A 68 -13.96 -0.03 -5.77
C ASN A 68 -12.45 0.19 -6.07
N TYR A 69 -11.82 -0.74 -6.80
CA TYR A 69 -10.43 -0.60 -7.22
C TYR A 69 -10.24 0.59 -8.18
N LEU A 70 -11.13 0.74 -9.16
CA LEU A 70 -11.09 1.87 -10.09
C LEU A 70 -11.30 3.22 -9.38
N GLU A 71 -12.23 3.30 -8.44
CA GLU A 71 -12.42 4.48 -7.59
C GLU A 71 -11.17 4.79 -6.76
N SER A 72 -10.53 3.76 -6.19
CA SER A 72 -9.29 3.92 -5.44
C SER A 72 -8.14 4.42 -6.31
N LEU A 73 -8.02 3.94 -7.56
CA LEU A 73 -7.03 4.43 -8.53
C LEU A 73 -7.24 5.91 -8.90
N GLU A 74 -8.49 6.36 -8.97
CA GLU A 74 -8.79 7.78 -9.25
C GLU A 74 -8.21 8.71 -8.18
N THR A 75 -8.14 8.25 -6.92
CA THR A 75 -7.50 9.00 -5.83
C THR A 75 -5.98 9.18 -6.00
N LEU A 76 -5.36 8.38 -6.88
CA LEU A 76 -3.92 8.38 -7.11
C LEU A 76 -3.46 9.30 -8.25
N LYS A 77 -4.37 9.93 -9.00
CA LYS A 77 -4.05 10.69 -10.23
C LYS A 77 -2.92 11.72 -10.09
N GLU A 78 -2.83 12.36 -8.92
CA GLU A 78 -1.82 13.38 -8.63
C GLU A 78 -0.79 12.90 -7.59
N ARG A 79 -0.87 11.64 -7.16
CA ARG A 79 0.03 11.04 -6.18
C ARG A 79 1.14 10.27 -6.87
N LYS A 80 2.30 10.21 -6.22
CA LYS A 80 3.37 9.29 -6.63
C LYS A 80 3.04 7.91 -6.07
N TYR A 81 2.98 6.89 -6.91
CA TYR A 81 2.70 5.53 -6.47
C TYR A 81 3.50 4.49 -7.25
N LYS A 82 3.57 3.26 -6.73
CA LYS A 82 4.22 2.13 -7.40
C LYS A 82 3.51 0.82 -7.08
N ARG A 83 3.20 0.05 -8.12
CA ARG A 83 2.73 -1.34 -8.00
C ARG A 83 3.88 -2.26 -7.58
N MET A 84 3.63 -3.15 -6.63
CA MET A 84 4.60 -4.11 -6.10
C MET A 84 3.87 -5.24 -5.37
N ASN A 85 4.60 -6.24 -4.89
CA ASN A 85 4.02 -7.20 -3.94
C ASN A 85 4.23 -6.77 -2.48
N LEU A 86 3.46 -7.37 -1.59
CA LEU A 86 3.46 -7.03 -0.17
C LEU A 86 4.81 -7.29 0.51
N TYR A 87 5.59 -8.27 0.03
CA TYR A 87 6.96 -8.50 0.52
C TYR A 87 7.92 -7.35 0.14
N GLU A 88 7.80 -6.82 -1.07
CA GLU A 88 8.56 -5.65 -1.51
C GLU A 88 8.19 -4.41 -0.70
N LEU A 89 6.89 -4.20 -0.45
CA LEU A 89 6.39 -3.13 0.41
C LEU A 89 6.95 -3.25 1.83
N GLY A 90 6.88 -4.43 2.45
CA GLY A 90 7.40 -4.68 3.79
C GLY A 90 8.89 -4.36 3.93
N LYS A 91 9.72 -4.71 2.93
CA LYS A 91 11.16 -4.35 2.93
C LYS A 91 11.38 -2.83 2.84
N ILE A 92 10.53 -2.11 2.12
CA ILE A 92 10.63 -0.65 2.01
C ILE A 92 10.28 -0.01 3.35
N ILE A 93 9.17 -0.43 3.97
CA ILE A 93 8.76 0.08 5.28
C ILE A 93 9.80 -0.23 6.36
N GLN A 94 10.35 -1.45 6.38
CA GLN A 94 11.43 -1.82 7.29
C GLN A 94 12.65 -0.89 7.14
N ARG A 95 13.08 -0.60 5.91
CA ARG A 95 14.19 0.32 5.65
C ARG A 95 13.85 1.76 6.05
N GLN A 96 12.62 2.21 5.84
CA GLN A 96 12.17 3.53 6.30
C GLN A 96 12.24 3.64 7.83
N ALA A 97 11.89 2.58 8.55
CA ALA A 97 12.01 2.52 10.01
C ALA A 97 13.47 2.52 10.50
N GLU A 98 14.44 2.12 9.67
CA GLU A 98 15.88 2.17 10.00
C GLU A 98 16.52 3.54 9.70
N ILE A 99 15.91 4.36 8.85
CA ILE A 99 16.41 5.71 8.50
C ILE A 99 16.19 6.71 9.66
N PHE A 100 15.36 6.35 10.65
CA PHE A 100 14.94 7.21 11.74
C PHE A 100 15.00 6.53 13.11
#